data_AF-A0A1B2CUW4-F1
#
_entry.id   AF-A0A1B2CUW4-F1
#
_cell.length_a   1.000
_cell.length_b   1.000
_cell.length_c   1.000
_cell.angle_alpha   90.00
_cell.angle_beta   90.00
_cell.angle_gamma   90.00
#
_symmetry.space_group_name_H-M   'P 1'
#
loop_
_entity.id
_entity.type
_entity.pdbx_description
1 polymer ?
#
loop_
_entity_poly.entity_id
_entity_poly.type
_entity_poly.pdbx_seq_one_letter_code
_entity_poly.pdbx_strand_id
1 'polypeptide(L)'
;IKNLIEKEDLTLKQPPKQSAAKITRAQIQEETERRNAAAAAALKKKEPLTHINQPLEENINRVQVDGFEARSITEAISILSTNDVDDDKHPERRMKAAYAAFEAANFPRIKAENPTLRMSQLKQILNK
;
A
#
# COMPACT_ATOMS: atom_id res chain seq x y z
N ILE A 1 25.04 19.41 2.94
CA ILE A 1 25.48 19.21 1.55
C ILE A 1 27.01 19.28 1.44
N LYS A 2 27.65 20.40 1.83
CA LYS A 2 29.13 20.55 1.76
C LYS A 2 29.93 19.43 2.47
N ASN A 3 29.54 19.09 3.71
CA ASN A 3 30.16 17.99 4.47
C ASN A 3 29.96 16.59 3.85
N LEU A 4 28.97 16.41 2.97
CA LEU A 4 28.72 15.13 2.30
C LEU A 4 29.63 15.01 1.07
N ILE A 5 29.75 16.10 0.31
CA ILE A 5 30.67 16.20 -0.84
C ILE A 5 32.13 16.01 -0.41
N GLU A 6 32.55 16.65 0.69
CA GLU A 6 33.92 16.49 1.20
C GLU A 6 34.24 15.04 1.62
N LYS A 7 33.25 14.30 2.14
CA LYS A 7 33.41 12.88 2.47
C LYS A 7 33.47 12.01 1.23
N GLU A 8 32.67 12.28 0.22
CA GLU A 8 32.69 11.57 -1.07
C GLU A 8 34.03 11.79 -1.78
N ASP A 9 34.54 13.03 -1.83
CA ASP A 9 35.83 13.37 -2.43
C ASP A 9 37.02 12.70 -1.71
N LEU A 10 36.96 12.58 -0.38
CA LEU A 10 37.98 11.87 0.41
C LEU A 10 37.98 10.36 0.11
N THR A 11 36.83 9.79 -0.21
CA THR A 11 36.69 8.35 -0.51
C THR A 11 37.10 8.03 -1.95
N LEU A 12 36.91 8.97 -2.89
CA LEU A 12 37.36 8.84 -4.28
C LEU A 12 38.87 9.06 -4.45
N LYS A 13 39.56 9.71 -3.50
CA LYS A 13 40.98 10.01 -3.60
C LYS A 13 41.81 8.73 -3.46
N GLN A 14 42.27 8.21 -4.59
CA GLN A 14 43.19 7.07 -4.64
C GLN A 14 44.44 7.35 -3.78
N PRO A 15 44.90 6.38 -2.97
CA PRO A 15 46.12 6.55 -2.21
C PRO A 15 47.30 6.78 -3.17
N PRO A 16 48.28 7.63 -2.82
CA PRO A 16 49.44 7.85 -3.66
C PRO A 16 50.11 6.52 -3.95
N LYS A 17 50.39 6.25 -5.24
CA LYS A 17 51.13 5.06 -5.67
C LYS A 17 52.46 5.02 -4.92
N GLN A 18 52.56 4.14 -3.93
CA GLN A 18 53.81 3.91 -3.21
C GLN A 18 54.83 3.41 -4.23
N SER A 19 56.00 4.07 -4.27
CA SER A 19 57.11 3.62 -5.10
C SER A 19 57.49 2.20 -4.67
N ALA A 20 57.61 1.30 -5.64
CA ALA A 20 58.01 -0.09 -5.37
C ALA A 20 59.45 -0.09 -4.85
N ALA A 21 59.61 -0.08 -3.52
CA ALA A 21 60.89 -0.34 -2.89
C ALA A 21 61.35 -1.74 -3.31
N LYS A 22 62.64 -1.93 -3.55
CA LYS A 22 63.20 -3.24 -3.89
C LYS A 22 63.15 -4.12 -2.64
N ILE A 23 62.21 -5.06 -2.61
CA ILE A 23 62.04 -6.01 -1.51
C ILE A 23 62.87 -7.26 -1.81
N THR A 24 63.48 -7.85 -0.77
CA THR A 24 64.24 -9.10 -0.90
C THR A 24 63.32 -10.31 -1.04
N ARG A 25 63.77 -11.37 -1.70
CA ARG A 25 62.98 -12.61 -1.88
C ARG A 25 62.51 -13.22 -0.56
N ALA A 26 63.33 -13.16 0.48
CA ALA A 26 62.99 -13.68 1.81
C ALA A 26 61.81 -12.92 2.44
N GLN A 27 61.81 -11.60 2.31
CA GLN A 27 60.76 -10.75 2.87
C GLN A 27 59.43 -10.89 2.13
N ILE A 28 59.47 -11.13 0.81
CA ILE A 28 58.27 -11.49 0.02
C ILE A 28 57.67 -12.78 0.55
N GLN A 29 58.50 -13.81 0.76
CA GLN A 29 58.02 -15.11 1.23
C GLN A 29 57.36 -15.01 2.61
N GLU A 30 58.01 -14.34 3.57
CA GLU A 30 57.45 -14.13 4.91
C GLU A 30 56.11 -13.38 4.89
N GLU A 31 55.99 -12.33 4.08
CA GLU A 31 54.74 -11.58 3.97
C GLU A 31 53.63 -12.38 3.28
N THR A 32 53.96 -13.21 2.27
CA THR A 32 52.99 -14.13 1.67
C THR A 32 52.52 -15.20 2.65
N GLU A 33 53.42 -15.78 3.45
CA GLU A 33 53.08 -16.77 4.47
C GLU A 33 52.20 -16.14 5.56
N ARG A 34 52.54 -14.93 6.01
CA ARG A 34 51.73 -14.17 6.98
C ARG A 34 50.34 -13.85 6.43
N ARG A 35 50.25 -13.41 5.18
CA ARG A 35 48.98 -13.12 4.50
C ARG A 35 48.14 -14.37 4.31
N ASN A 36 48.76 -15.49 3.92
CA ASN A 36 48.08 -16.77 3.78
C ASN A 36 47.59 -17.32 5.13
N ALA A 37 48.39 -17.21 6.19
CA ALA A 37 47.98 -17.60 7.54
C ALA A 37 46.83 -16.73 8.08
N ALA A 38 46.87 -15.42 7.84
CA ALA A 38 45.78 -14.51 8.19
C ALA A 38 44.50 -14.81 7.39
N ALA A 39 44.61 -15.11 6.10
CA ALA A 39 43.49 -15.52 5.27
C ALA A 39 42.88 -16.85 5.73
N ALA A 40 43.71 -17.84 6.08
CA ALA A 40 43.27 -19.12 6.62
C ALA A 40 42.58 -18.97 7.99
N ALA A 41 43.10 -18.10 8.86
CA ALA A 41 42.48 -17.80 10.15
C ALA A 41 41.14 -17.04 10.00
N ALA A 42 41.04 -16.15 9.01
CA ALA A 42 39.79 -15.45 8.69
C ALA A 42 38.73 -16.39 8.09
N LEU A 43 39.16 -17.40 7.32
CA LEU A 43 38.27 -18.40 6.74
C LEU A 43 37.70 -19.35 7.80
N LYS A 44 38.53 -19.77 8.77
CA LYS A 44 38.08 -20.60 9.91
C LYS A 44 37.09 -19.91 10.84
N LYS A 45 37.10 -18.57 10.92
CA LYS A 45 36.14 -17.78 11.70
C LYS A 45 34.80 -17.58 11.00
N LYS A 46 34.71 -17.90 9.70
CA LYS A 46 33.50 -17.81 8.90
C LYS A 46 32.96 -19.21 8.60
N GLU A 47 32.79 -20.03 9.62
CA GLU A 47 31.93 -21.19 9.43
C GLU A 47 30.53 -20.67 9.07
N PRO A 48 29.88 -21.23 8.02
CA PRO A 48 28.57 -20.76 7.61
C PRO A 48 27.59 -20.99 8.75
N LEU A 49 26.97 -19.92 9.25
CA LEU A 49 25.90 -20.05 10.24
C LEU A 49 24.80 -20.90 9.61
N THR A 50 24.68 -22.13 10.11
CA THR A 50 23.63 -23.05 9.69
C THR A 50 22.34 -22.73 10.42
N HIS A 51 21.23 -23.25 9.90
CA HIS A 51 19.88 -23.21 10.50
C HIS A 51 19.81 -23.74 11.95
N ILE A 52 20.89 -24.39 12.45
CA ILE A 52 21.04 -24.85 13.83
C ILE A 52 21.39 -23.67 14.77
N ASN A 53 22.14 -22.68 14.29
CA ASN A 53 22.59 -21.54 15.10
C ASN A 53 21.68 -20.31 14.93
N GLN A 54 21.04 -20.17 13.77
CA GLN A 54 20.09 -19.11 13.50
C GLN A 54 18.82 -19.70 12.86
N PRO A 55 17.63 -19.51 13.47
CA PRO A 55 16.38 -19.90 12.85
C PRO A 55 16.23 -19.27 11.47
N LEU A 56 15.68 -20.02 10.51
CA LEU A 56 15.36 -19.47 9.20
C LEU A 56 14.29 -18.39 9.34
N GLU A 57 14.51 -17.24 8.73
CA GLU A 57 13.49 -16.20 8.64
C GLU A 57 12.32 -16.70 7.79
N GLU A 58 11.11 -16.52 8.30
CA GLU A 58 9.90 -16.97 7.62
C GLU A 58 9.66 -16.15 6.34
N ASN A 59 9.23 -16.84 5.29
CA ASN A 59 8.85 -16.17 4.05
C ASN A 59 7.50 -15.49 4.23
N ILE A 60 7.52 -14.16 4.33
CA ILE A 60 6.35 -13.29 4.44
C ILE A 60 5.28 -13.53 3.35
N ASN A 61 5.67 -14.03 2.16
CA ASN A 61 4.73 -14.34 1.08
C ASN A 61 3.95 -15.65 1.29
N ARG A 62 4.29 -16.43 2.33
CA ARG A 62 3.58 -17.68 2.70
C ARG A 62 2.80 -17.54 4.01
N VAL A 63 2.89 -16.39 4.67
CA VAL A 63 2.16 -16.13 5.92
C VAL A 63 0.69 -15.97 5.55
N GLN A 64 -0.17 -16.85 6.08
CA GLN A 64 -1.61 -16.66 6.02
C GLN A 64 -1.96 -15.54 7.00
N VAL A 65 -2.42 -14.40 6.46
CA VAL A 65 -2.86 -13.30 7.29
C VAL A 65 -4.28 -13.62 7.74
N ASP A 66 -4.47 -13.83 9.04
CA ASP A 66 -5.82 -13.99 9.62
C ASP A 66 -6.56 -12.65 9.49
N GLY A 67 -7.54 -12.61 8.57
CA GLY A 67 -8.35 -11.42 8.31
C GLY A 67 -9.20 -11.51 7.05
N PHE A 68 -9.91 -10.43 6.75
CA PHE A 68 -10.64 -10.28 5.51
C PHE A 68 -9.66 -9.93 4.37
N GLU A 69 -9.38 -10.90 3.51
CA GLU A 69 -8.63 -10.68 2.27
C GLU A 69 -9.59 -10.40 1.13
N ALA A 70 -9.30 -9.38 0.33
CA ALA A 70 -10.01 -9.12 -0.92
C ALA A 70 -9.08 -9.40 -2.11
N ARG A 71 -9.51 -10.28 -3.01
CA ARG A 71 -8.80 -10.57 -4.27
C ARG A 71 -9.39 -9.85 -5.47
N SER A 72 -10.58 -9.27 -5.31
CA SER A 72 -11.27 -8.50 -6.34
C SER A 72 -11.72 -7.12 -5.83
N ILE A 73 -11.93 -6.18 -6.76
CA ILE A 73 -12.40 -4.82 -6.44
C ILE A 73 -13.75 -4.86 -5.73
N THR A 74 -14.66 -5.72 -6.20
CA THR A 74 -16.00 -5.91 -5.61
C THR A 74 -15.96 -6.44 -4.19
N GLU A 75 -15.03 -7.35 -3.91
CA GLU A 75 -14.83 -7.93 -2.59
C GLU A 75 -14.22 -6.90 -1.62
N ALA A 76 -13.26 -6.10 -2.09
CA ALA A 76 -12.68 -5.01 -1.31
C ALA A 76 -13.72 -3.96 -0.94
N ILE A 77 -14.58 -3.59 -1.90
CA ILE A 77 -15.71 -2.68 -1.66
C ILE A 77 -16.67 -3.29 -0.64
N SER A 78 -16.97 -4.59 -0.74
CA SER A 78 -17.89 -5.25 0.19
C SER A 78 -17.35 -5.29 1.62
N ILE A 79 -16.05 -5.57 1.80
CA ILE A 79 -15.40 -5.61 3.12
C ILE A 79 -15.30 -4.21 3.73
N LEU A 80 -15.08 -3.17 2.91
CA LEU A 80 -14.87 -1.79 3.38
C LEU A 80 -16.15 -0.92 3.37
N SER A 81 -17.24 -1.38 2.76
CA SER A 81 -18.48 -0.61 2.70
C SER A 81 -19.11 -0.54 4.08
N THR A 82 -19.31 0.69 4.55
CA THR A 82 -20.09 1.01 5.77
C THR A 82 -21.52 1.44 5.44
N ASN A 83 -21.86 1.46 4.14
CA ASN A 83 -23.16 1.88 3.65
C ASN A 83 -24.05 0.64 3.46
N ASP A 84 -24.91 0.37 4.45
CA ASP A 84 -26.14 -0.43 4.28
C ASP A 84 -27.21 0.36 3.50
N VAL A 85 -26.78 1.22 2.57
CA VAL A 85 -27.72 1.90 1.69
C VAL A 85 -27.98 0.92 0.57
N ASP A 86 -29.07 0.16 0.72
CA ASP A 86 -29.66 -0.62 -0.35
C ASP A 86 -29.64 0.23 -1.62
N ASP A 87 -28.72 -0.09 -2.54
CA ASP A 87 -28.76 0.45 -3.89
C ASP A 87 -30.15 0.11 -4.44
N ASP A 88 -31.07 1.08 -4.48
CA ASP A 88 -32.43 0.85 -4.94
C ASP A 88 -32.40 0.57 -6.44
N LYS A 89 -32.24 -0.72 -6.75
CA LYS A 89 -32.21 -1.30 -8.10
C LYS A 89 -33.55 -1.13 -8.84
N HIS A 90 -34.59 -0.59 -8.21
CA HIS A 90 -35.92 -0.46 -8.78
C HIS A 90 -36.20 0.97 -9.23
N PRO A 91 -35.99 1.31 -10.51
CA PRO A 91 -36.36 2.62 -11.05
C PRO A 91 -37.83 2.97 -10.82
N GLU A 92 -38.72 1.97 -10.77
CA GLU A 92 -40.15 2.15 -10.45
C GLU A 92 -40.39 2.68 -9.03
N ARG A 93 -39.63 2.20 -8.03
CA ARG A 93 -39.74 2.67 -6.64
C ARG A 93 -39.25 4.10 -6.51
N ARG A 94 -38.17 4.46 -7.21
CA ARG A 94 -37.65 5.83 -7.27
C ARG A 94 -38.66 6.80 -7.90
N MET A 95 -39.27 6.42 -9.02
CA MET A 95 -40.29 7.25 -9.67
C MET A 95 -41.49 7.46 -8.75
N LYS A 96 -41.97 6.40 -8.08
CA LYS A 96 -43.08 6.47 -7.14
C LYS A 96 -42.75 7.35 -5.93
N ALA A 97 -41.54 7.24 -5.38
CA ALA A 97 -41.10 8.06 -4.25
C ALA A 97 -40.98 9.55 -4.64
N ALA A 98 -40.40 9.84 -5.80
CA ALA A 98 -40.29 11.20 -6.33
C ALA A 98 -41.67 11.82 -6.57
N TYR A 99 -42.60 11.07 -7.19
CA TYR A 99 -43.97 11.52 -7.42
C TYR A 99 -44.74 11.73 -6.09
N ALA A 100 -44.57 10.85 -5.10
CA ALA A 100 -45.20 11.02 -3.79
C ALA A 100 -44.69 12.28 -3.05
N ALA A 101 -43.39 12.57 -3.14
CA ALA A 101 -42.82 13.80 -2.59
C ALA A 101 -43.36 15.06 -3.29
N PHE A 102 -43.47 15.01 -4.62
CA PHE A 102 -44.09 16.07 -5.41
C PHE A 102 -45.58 16.27 -5.06
N GLU A 103 -46.35 15.19 -4.91
CA GLU A 103 -47.76 15.26 -4.51
C GLU A 103 -47.89 15.93 -3.13
N ALA A 104 -47.12 15.46 -2.13
CA ALA A 104 -47.19 16.01 -0.77
C ALA A 104 -46.87 17.51 -0.69
N ALA A 105 -45.94 17.99 -1.51
CA ALA A 105 -45.56 19.40 -1.57
C ALA A 105 -46.60 20.29 -2.26
N ASN A 106 -47.19 19.83 -3.37
CA ASN A 106 -48.07 20.66 -4.21
C ASN A 106 -49.55 20.55 -3.84
N PHE A 107 -49.97 19.43 -3.26
CA PHE A 107 -51.37 19.17 -2.95
C PHE A 107 -52.01 20.22 -2.02
N PRO A 108 -51.35 20.71 -0.96
CA PRO A 108 -51.90 21.78 -0.12
C PRO A 108 -52.13 23.09 -0.89
N ARG A 109 -51.24 23.41 -1.84
CA ARG A 109 -51.33 24.61 -2.69
C ARG A 109 -52.57 24.55 -3.58
N ILE A 110 -52.75 23.43 -4.29
CA ILE A 110 -53.89 23.24 -5.20
C ILE A 110 -55.22 23.19 -4.42
N LYS A 111 -55.22 22.60 -3.22
CA LYS A 111 -56.40 22.56 -2.34
C LYS A 111 -56.78 23.96 -1.84
N ALA A 112 -55.80 24.82 -1.56
CA ALA A 112 -56.06 26.21 -1.18
C ALA A 112 -56.59 27.05 -2.35
N GLU A 113 -56.09 26.81 -3.57
CA GLU A 113 -56.56 27.48 -4.79
C GLU A 113 -57.97 27.03 -5.21
N ASN A 114 -58.33 25.77 -4.96
CA ASN A 114 -59.59 25.17 -5.41
C ASN A 114 -60.32 24.40 -4.30
N PRO A 115 -60.91 25.09 -3.30
CA PRO A 115 -61.52 24.44 -2.13
C PRO A 115 -62.82 23.68 -2.42
N THR A 116 -63.48 23.94 -3.56
CA THR A 116 -64.76 23.34 -3.94
C THR A 116 -64.62 22.01 -4.71
N LEU A 117 -63.41 21.68 -5.18
CA LEU A 117 -63.16 20.49 -5.98
C LEU A 117 -63.03 19.22 -5.12
N ARG A 118 -63.49 18.09 -5.66
CA ARG A 118 -63.31 16.78 -5.03
C ARG A 118 -61.87 16.29 -5.18
N MET A 119 -61.42 15.42 -4.27
CA MET A 119 -60.04 14.89 -4.26
C MET A 119 -59.62 14.25 -5.59
N SER A 120 -60.52 13.58 -6.30
CA SER A 120 -60.24 12.99 -7.63
C SER A 120 -59.90 14.06 -8.68
N GLN A 121 -60.60 15.20 -8.64
CA GLN A 121 -60.39 16.31 -9.55
C GLN A 121 -59.09 17.05 -9.22
N LEU A 122 -58.77 17.21 -7.93
CA LEU A 122 -57.53 17.83 -7.47
C LEU A 122 -56.29 17.00 -7.87
N LYS A 123 -56.37 15.65 -7.76
CA LYS A 123 -55.32 14.75 -8.27
C LYS A 123 -55.21 14.78 -9.79
N GLN A 124 -56.33 14.95 -10.50
CA GLN A 124 -56.32 15.10 -11.96
C GLN A 124 -55.61 16.39 -12.38
N ILE A 125 -55.78 17.50 -11.65
CA ILE A 125 -55.06 18.76 -11.89
C ILE A 125 -53.56 18.60 -11.63
N LEU A 126 -53.18 17.80 -10.63
CA LEU A 126 -51.77 17.53 -10.31
C LEU A 126 -51.07 16.64 -11.37
N ASN A 127 -51.84 15.87 -12.13
CA ASN A 127 -51.35 14.96 -13.18
C ASN A 127 -51.43 15.54 -14.60
N LYS A 128 -51.96 16.75 -14.75
CA LYS A 128 -51.97 17.48 -16.01
C LYS A 128 -50.67 18.24 -16.19
#